data_AF-A0A258JR80-F1
#
_entry.id   AF-A0A258JR80-F1
#
_cell.length_a   1.000
_cell.length_b   1.000
_cell.length_c   1.000
_cell.angle_alpha   90.00
_cell.angle_beta   90.00
_cell.angle_gamma   90.00
#
_symmetry.space_group_name_H-M   'P 1'
#
loop_
_entity.id
_entity.type
_entity.pdbx_description
1 polymer ?
#
loop_
_entity_poly.entity_id
_entity_poly.type
_entity_poly.pdbx_seq_one_letter_code
_entity_poly.pdbx_strand_id
1 'polypeptide(L)'
;MGRNGSPIAWHGRWYHRMPSGHYRHARGKLLHREIYEVHKGPILDGMDVHHVDGNPGNNVPDNLEAMSRSDHTVTHAPKGIAVLSDVIVCGRCEVCGERTETNRLEPSRYCSHRCYMQKYRADKPATPLIPYVCERCGRAGEAPRKRRFCSRQCKNNYHVAAHERRKRAGLQS
;
A
#
# COMPACT_ATOMS: atom_id res chain seq x y z
N MET A 1 15.78 -19.54 -19.98
CA MET A 1 15.71 -18.13 -20.43
C MET A 1 14.73 -17.40 -19.54
N GLY A 2 15.12 -16.26 -18.95
CA GLY A 2 14.34 -15.56 -17.92
C GLY A 2 12.99 -15.07 -18.46
N ARG A 3 11.94 -15.11 -17.62
CA ARG A 3 10.54 -14.81 -17.98
C ARG A 3 10.28 -13.36 -18.43
N ASN A 4 11.30 -12.51 -18.41
CA ASN A 4 11.23 -11.11 -18.79
C ASN A 4 12.34 -10.89 -19.82
N GLY A 5 11.98 -10.44 -21.04
CA GLY A 5 12.83 -10.39 -22.23
C GLY A 5 14.22 -9.76 -22.08
N SER A 6 15.03 -9.89 -23.13
CA SER A 6 16.45 -9.51 -23.14
C SER A 6 16.69 -8.05 -22.72
N PRO A 7 17.73 -7.77 -21.91
CA PRO A 7 18.13 -6.41 -21.58
C PRO A 7 18.52 -5.61 -22.83
N ILE A 8 18.30 -4.29 -22.77
CA ILE A 8 18.64 -3.35 -23.85
C ILE A 8 19.72 -2.40 -23.34
N ALA A 9 20.77 -2.19 -24.15
CA ALA A 9 21.77 -1.16 -23.92
C ALA A 9 21.39 0.13 -24.65
N TRP A 10 21.36 1.26 -23.95
CA TRP A 10 21.00 2.57 -24.49
C TRP A 10 21.77 3.68 -23.74
N HIS A 11 22.46 4.57 -24.47
CA HIS A 11 23.34 5.62 -23.94
C HIS A 11 24.31 5.14 -22.82
N GLY A 12 24.94 3.98 -23.02
CA GLY A 12 25.90 3.40 -22.07
C GLY A 12 25.25 2.85 -20.79
N ARG A 13 23.93 2.71 -20.75
CA ARG A 13 23.17 2.15 -19.63
C ARG A 13 22.41 0.91 -20.06
N TRP A 14 22.25 -0.03 -19.12
CA TRP A 14 21.47 -1.25 -19.32
C TRP A 14 20.07 -1.12 -18.73
N TYR A 15 19.06 -1.46 -19.53
CA TYR A 15 17.66 -1.48 -19.12
C TYR A 15 17.13 -2.90 -19.14
N HIS A 16 16.43 -3.27 -18.07
CA HIS A 16 15.85 -4.60 -17.92
C HIS A 16 14.34 -4.54 -18.09
N ARG A 17 13.78 -5.54 -18.76
CA ARG A 17 12.33 -5.65 -18.96
C ARG A 17 11.65 -6.03 -17.65
N MET A 18 10.63 -5.27 -17.27
CA MET A 18 9.81 -5.52 -16.08
C MET A 18 8.60 -6.40 -16.42
N PRO A 19 7.93 -7.00 -15.42
CA PRO A 19 6.66 -7.69 -15.62
C PRO A 19 5.57 -6.81 -16.26
N SER A 20 5.58 -5.49 -15.98
CA SER A 20 4.67 -4.51 -16.60
C SER A 20 5.01 -4.17 -18.06
N GLY A 21 5.95 -4.88 -18.69
CA GLY A 21 6.37 -4.69 -20.08
C GLY A 21 7.41 -3.58 -20.30
N HIS A 22 7.50 -2.61 -19.40
CA HIS A 22 8.40 -1.47 -19.48
C HIS A 22 9.87 -1.85 -19.23
N TYR A 23 10.79 -1.08 -19.81
CA TYR A 23 12.23 -1.20 -19.56
C TYR A 23 12.69 -0.19 -18.50
N ARG A 24 13.44 -0.67 -17.48
CA ARG A 24 13.92 0.16 -16.36
C ARG A 24 15.41 -0.07 -16.10
N HIS A 25 16.14 1.04 -15.87
CA HIS A 25 17.53 1.02 -15.45
C HIS A 25 17.65 0.75 -13.94
N ALA A 26 18.80 0.24 -13.48
CA ALA A 26 19.05 -0.08 -12.07
C ALA A 26 18.77 1.09 -11.09
N ARG A 27 18.96 2.34 -11.54
CA ARG A 27 18.66 3.57 -10.77
C ARG A 27 17.19 4.02 -10.82
N GLY A 28 16.30 3.23 -11.41
CA GLY A 28 14.86 3.49 -11.41
C GLY A 28 14.30 4.27 -12.61
N LYS A 29 15.14 4.84 -13.48
CA LYS A 29 14.69 5.58 -14.68
C LYS A 29 14.13 4.63 -15.75
N LEU A 30 13.03 5.03 -16.39
CA LEU A 30 12.36 4.26 -17.44
C LEU A 30 12.91 4.63 -18.82
N LEU A 31 13.14 3.62 -19.67
CA LEU A 31 13.77 3.78 -20.98
C LEU A 31 13.00 4.74 -21.89
N HIS A 32 11.68 4.57 -22.00
CA HIS A 32 10.83 5.39 -22.89
C HIS A 32 10.88 6.88 -22.56
N ARG A 33 11.01 7.25 -21.28
CA ARG A 33 11.13 8.65 -20.87
C ARG A 33 12.44 9.26 -21.36
N GLU A 34 13.51 8.49 -21.28
CA GLU A 34 14.83 8.94 -21.71
C GLU A 34 14.91 9.05 -23.24
N ILE A 35 14.30 8.11 -23.97
CA ILE A 35 14.18 8.19 -25.43
C ILE A 35 13.36 9.41 -25.83
N TYR A 36 12.22 9.66 -25.16
CA TYR A 36 11.39 10.84 -25.39
C TYR A 36 12.19 12.13 -25.16
N GLU A 37 12.88 12.25 -24.03
CA GLU A 37 13.68 13.44 -23.68
C GLU A 37 14.74 13.77 -24.74
N VAL A 38 15.39 12.75 -25.30
CA VAL A 38 16.43 12.92 -26.34
C VAL A 38 15.85 13.36 -27.68
N HIS A 39 14.69 12.86 -28.09
CA HIS A 39 14.14 13.10 -29.44
C HIS A 39 13.13 14.25 -29.50
N LYS A 40 12.38 14.46 -28.42
CA LYS A 40 11.24 15.40 -28.36
C LYS A 40 11.43 16.52 -27.33
N GLY A 41 12.46 16.42 -26.48
CA GLY A 41 12.77 17.42 -25.48
C GLY A 41 12.17 17.12 -24.10
N PRO A 42 12.30 18.05 -23.14
CA PRO A 42 12.00 17.79 -21.73
C PRO A 42 10.53 17.44 -21.51
N ILE A 43 10.28 16.46 -20.64
CA ILE A 43 8.93 16.14 -20.17
C ILE A 43 8.53 17.21 -19.14
N LEU A 44 7.48 17.98 -19.44
CA LEU A 44 7.00 19.04 -18.54
C LEU A 44 6.46 18.45 -17.23
N ASP A 45 6.54 19.21 -16.14
CA ASP A 45 5.96 18.78 -14.87
C ASP A 45 4.44 18.58 -15.02
N GLY A 46 3.90 17.55 -14.37
CA GLY A 46 2.52 17.13 -14.56
C GLY A 46 2.26 16.20 -15.74
N MET A 47 3.25 15.99 -16.64
CA MET A 47 3.10 15.12 -17.81
C MET A 47 3.74 13.74 -17.61
N ASP A 48 3.17 12.76 -18.30
CA ASP A 48 3.70 11.41 -18.43
C ASP A 48 3.85 11.05 -19.91
N VAL A 49 4.81 10.19 -20.24
CA VAL A 49 5.02 9.70 -21.60
C VAL A 49 4.22 8.42 -21.80
N HIS A 50 3.35 8.45 -22.80
CA HIS A 50 2.44 7.38 -23.19
C HIS A 50 2.93 6.69 -24.46
N HIS A 51 2.68 5.38 -24.55
CA HIS A 51 2.88 4.59 -25.76
C HIS A 51 1.59 4.61 -26.59
N VAL A 52 1.60 5.24 -27.76
CA VAL A 52 0.43 5.42 -28.62
C VAL A 52 -0.21 4.08 -29.02
N ASP A 53 0.63 3.06 -29.26
CA ASP A 53 0.19 1.69 -29.57
C ASP A 53 -0.23 0.85 -28.35
N GLY A 54 -0.13 1.40 -27.14
CA GLY A 54 -0.41 0.71 -25.89
C GLY A 54 0.58 -0.42 -25.54
N ASN A 55 1.70 -0.55 -26.25
CA ASN A 55 2.73 -1.56 -26.01
C ASN A 55 3.97 -0.95 -25.34
N PRO A 56 4.18 -1.16 -24.03
CA PRO A 56 5.33 -0.60 -23.31
C PRO A 56 6.71 -1.10 -23.77
N GLY A 57 6.74 -2.13 -24.63
CA GLY A 57 7.95 -2.66 -25.23
C GLY A 57 8.40 -1.93 -26.50
N ASN A 58 7.50 -1.18 -27.15
CA ASN A 58 7.79 -0.47 -28.40
C ASN A 58 8.24 0.97 -28.12
N ASN A 59 9.55 1.19 -28.04
CA ASN A 59 10.11 2.48 -27.64
C ASN A 59 10.58 3.36 -28.81
N VAL A 60 10.02 3.18 -30.02
CA VAL A 60 10.34 4.08 -31.15
C VAL A 60 9.83 5.50 -30.83
N PRO A 61 10.59 6.58 -31.10
CA PRO A 61 10.22 7.94 -30.70
C PRO A 61 8.84 8.39 -31.15
N ASP A 62 8.41 7.96 -32.34
CA ASP A 62 7.10 8.31 -32.91
C ASP A 62 5.94 7.63 -32.16
N ASN A 63 6.19 6.51 -31.50
CA ASN A 63 5.21 5.82 -30.65
C ASN A 63 5.10 6.43 -29.25
N LEU A 64 5.85 7.49 -28.93
CA LEU A 64 5.89 8.10 -27.61
C LEU A 64 5.28 9.50 -27.64
N GLU A 65 4.28 9.75 -26.80
CA GLU A 65 3.62 11.04 -26.70
C GLU A 65 3.60 11.52 -25.24
N ALA A 66 3.93 12.79 -24.97
CA ALA A 66 3.75 13.35 -23.64
C ALA A 66 2.30 13.82 -23.50
N MET A 67 1.63 13.37 -22.45
CA MET A 67 0.27 13.75 -22.15
C MET A 67 0.12 14.05 -20.66
N SER A 68 -0.96 14.75 -20.29
CA SER A 68 -1.23 15.03 -18.89
C SER A 68 -1.54 13.74 -18.13
N ARG A 69 -1.27 13.71 -16.81
CA ARG A 69 -1.66 12.58 -15.94
C ARG A 69 -3.16 12.25 -16.03
N SER A 70 -4.01 13.26 -16.17
CA SER A 70 -5.46 13.09 -16.35
C SER A 70 -5.77 12.34 -17.65
N ASP A 71 -5.18 12.75 -18.76
CA ASP A 71 -5.41 12.12 -20.08
C ASP A 71 -4.85 10.70 -20.14
N HIS A 72 -3.70 10.48 -19.50
CA HIS A 72 -3.10 9.16 -19.35
C HIS A 72 -4.00 8.22 -18.54
N THR A 73 -4.63 8.72 -17.47
CA THR A 73 -5.56 7.94 -16.64
C THR A 73 -6.85 7.61 -17.38
N VAL A 74 -7.36 8.52 -18.21
CA VAL A 74 -8.54 8.26 -19.06
C VAL A 74 -8.24 7.22 -20.13
N THR A 75 -7.06 7.29 -20.75
CA THR A 75 -6.64 6.35 -21.81
C THR A 75 -6.43 4.93 -21.27
N HIS A 76 -5.98 4.78 -20.02
CA HIS A 76 -5.86 3.49 -19.33
C HIS A 76 -7.04 3.14 -18.41
N ALA A 77 -8.05 4.00 -18.32
CA ALA A 77 -9.31 3.61 -17.72
C ALA A 77 -9.85 2.44 -18.55
N PRO A 78 -10.32 1.34 -17.93
CA PRO A 78 -10.87 0.23 -18.68
C PRO A 78 -12.02 0.74 -19.56
N LYS A 79 -11.78 0.84 -20.87
CA LYS A 79 -12.83 0.99 -21.89
C LYS A 79 -13.66 -0.28 -21.85
N GLY A 80 -14.71 -0.29 -21.04
CA GLY A 80 -15.47 -1.51 -20.77
C GLY A 80 -16.39 -1.47 -19.55
N ILE A 81 -16.24 -0.49 -18.64
CA ILE A 81 -17.40 -0.12 -17.82
C ILE A 81 -18.14 0.91 -18.64
N ALA A 82 -19.09 0.44 -19.45
CA ALA A 82 -20.17 1.30 -19.89
C ALA A 82 -20.65 2.02 -18.63
N VAL A 83 -20.48 3.33 -18.60
CA VAL A 83 -21.31 4.20 -17.78
C VAL A 83 -22.72 3.85 -18.21
N LEU A 84 -23.34 2.91 -17.50
CA LEU A 84 -24.77 2.92 -17.32
C LEU A 84 -25.00 4.25 -16.60
N SER A 85 -25.19 5.30 -17.39
CA SER A 85 -25.34 6.67 -16.94
C SER A 85 -26.50 6.85 -15.96
N ASP A 86 -27.33 5.81 -15.79
CA ASP A 86 -28.56 5.86 -15.00
C ASP A 86 -28.79 4.65 -14.09
N VAL A 87 -27.82 3.75 -13.90
CA VAL A 87 -28.07 2.55 -13.06
C VAL A 87 -27.78 2.84 -11.59
N ILE A 88 -28.86 3.24 -10.91
CA ILE A 88 -29.00 3.29 -9.46
C ILE A 88 -29.21 1.87 -8.95
N VAL A 89 -28.13 1.16 -8.62
CA VAL A 89 -28.25 -0.13 -7.93
C VAL A 89 -28.63 0.16 -6.48
N CYS A 90 -29.80 -0.31 -6.07
CA CYS A 90 -30.28 -0.18 -4.70
C CYS A 90 -29.72 -1.31 -3.83
N GLY A 91 -28.68 -1.02 -3.05
CA GLY A 91 -28.13 -1.96 -2.06
C GLY A 91 -28.79 -1.79 -0.69
N ARG A 92 -29.25 -2.88 -0.06
CA ARG A 92 -29.72 -2.87 1.33
C ARG A 92 -28.53 -3.06 2.27
N CYS A 93 -28.37 -2.14 3.24
CA CYS A 93 -27.36 -2.32 4.27
C CYS A 93 -27.66 -3.52 5.16
N GLU A 94 -26.69 -4.41 5.35
CA GLU A 94 -26.84 -5.60 6.22
C GLU A 94 -26.96 -5.27 7.72
N VAL A 95 -26.70 -4.03 8.11
CA VAL A 95 -26.64 -3.61 9.52
C VAL A 95 -27.86 -2.80 9.91
N CYS A 96 -28.19 -1.75 9.15
CA CYS A 96 -29.33 -0.89 9.45
C CYS A 96 -30.55 -1.15 8.55
N GLY A 97 -30.43 -1.97 7.50
CA GLY A 97 -31.53 -2.25 6.57
C GLY A 97 -31.87 -1.12 5.60
N GLU A 98 -31.21 0.03 5.71
CA GLU A 98 -31.47 1.20 4.86
C GLU A 98 -31.07 0.94 3.41
N ARG A 99 -31.86 1.50 2.49
CA ARG A 99 -31.60 1.41 1.05
C ARG A 99 -30.61 2.49 0.63
N THR A 100 -29.62 2.11 -0.16
CA THR A 100 -28.61 3.05 -0.69
C THR A 100 -28.58 3.00 -2.21
N GLU A 101 -28.48 4.18 -2.80
CA GLU A 101 -28.36 4.40 -4.23
C GLU A 101 -26.89 4.53 -4.59
N THR A 102 -26.44 3.78 -5.61
CA THR A 102 -25.05 3.85 -6.07
C THR A 102 -24.98 3.59 -7.56
N ASN A 103 -24.05 4.26 -8.22
CA ASN A 103 -23.70 4.06 -9.63
C ASN A 103 -22.67 2.93 -9.84
N ARG A 104 -22.33 2.20 -8.77
CA ARG A 104 -21.46 1.02 -8.83
C ARG A 104 -22.29 -0.21 -9.20
N LEU A 105 -21.74 -1.04 -10.10
CA LEU A 105 -22.33 -2.32 -10.50
C LEU A 105 -22.58 -3.24 -9.30
N GLU A 106 -21.64 -3.27 -8.36
CA GLU A 106 -21.74 -4.02 -7.11
C GLU A 106 -21.88 -3.05 -5.92
N PRO A 107 -23.07 -2.95 -5.31
CA PRO A 107 -23.29 -2.04 -4.20
C PRO A 107 -22.55 -2.52 -2.94
N SER A 108 -22.12 -1.56 -2.12
CA SER A 108 -21.51 -1.88 -0.81
C SER A 108 -22.51 -2.60 0.09
N ARG A 109 -22.04 -3.62 0.82
CA ARG A 109 -22.83 -4.32 1.87
C ARG A 109 -23.29 -3.41 3.01
N TYR A 110 -22.66 -2.24 3.15
CA TYR A 110 -22.93 -1.27 4.22
C TYR A 110 -23.12 0.14 3.68
N CYS A 111 -24.09 0.87 4.23
CA CYS A 111 -24.42 2.24 3.82
C CYS A 111 -23.38 3.29 4.26
N SER A 112 -22.59 2.98 5.29
CA SER A 112 -21.64 3.92 5.88
C SER A 112 -20.51 3.18 6.59
N HIS A 113 -19.39 3.88 6.78
CA HIS A 113 -18.28 3.40 7.60
C HIS A 113 -18.74 3.04 9.02
N ARG A 114 -19.74 3.74 9.57
CA ARG A 114 -20.35 3.42 10.87
C ARG A 114 -20.96 2.01 10.89
N CYS A 115 -21.77 1.68 9.88
CA CYS A 115 -22.39 0.35 9.77
C CYS A 115 -21.35 -0.74 9.53
N TYR A 116 -20.37 -0.51 8.65
CA TYR A 116 -19.23 -1.41 8.48
C TYR A 116 -18.54 -1.70 9.83
N MET A 117 -18.22 -0.66 10.60
CA MET A 117 -17.54 -0.80 11.89
C MET A 117 -18.40 -1.50 12.94
N GLN A 118 -19.72 -1.33 12.92
CA GLN A 118 -20.64 -2.05 13.80
C GLN A 118 -20.60 -3.56 13.53
N LYS A 119 -20.70 -3.96 12.25
CA LYS A 119 -20.62 -5.37 11.86
C LYS A 119 -19.25 -5.97 12.16
N TYR A 120 -18.17 -5.26 11.80
CA TYR A 120 -16.81 -5.67 12.12
C TYR A 120 -16.60 -5.92 13.62
N ARG A 121 -17.12 -5.05 14.49
CA ARG A 121 -17.00 -5.23 15.95
C ARG A 121 -17.83 -6.40 16.46
N ALA A 122 -19.03 -6.61 15.92
CA ALA A 122 -19.89 -7.73 16.28
C ALA A 122 -19.27 -9.08 15.89
N ASP A 123 -18.62 -9.13 14.72
CA ASP A 123 -17.99 -10.36 14.20
C ASP A 123 -16.57 -10.58 14.76
N LYS A 124 -15.95 -9.54 15.35
CA LYS A 124 -14.59 -9.65 15.88
C LYS A 124 -14.60 -10.55 17.12
N PRO A 125 -13.84 -11.66 17.11
CA PRO A 125 -13.74 -12.52 18.27
C PRO A 125 -13.13 -11.77 19.45
N ALA A 126 -13.58 -12.09 20.66
CA ALA A 126 -12.97 -11.59 21.88
C ALA A 126 -11.48 -11.93 21.88
N THR A 127 -10.64 -10.94 22.16
CA THR A 127 -9.20 -11.18 22.25
C THR A 127 -8.93 -12.01 23.51
N PRO A 128 -8.33 -13.20 23.40
CA PRO A 128 -8.07 -14.03 24.57
C PRO A 128 -7.13 -13.29 25.52
N LEU A 129 -7.47 -13.32 26.80
CA LEU A 129 -6.66 -12.75 27.85
C LEU A 129 -5.60 -13.77 28.29
N ILE A 130 -4.35 -13.32 28.32
CA ILE A 130 -3.20 -14.11 28.75
C ILE A 130 -2.91 -13.74 30.21
N PRO A 131 -2.89 -14.71 31.14
CA PRO A 131 -2.51 -14.46 32.53
C PRO A 131 -1.03 -14.06 32.61
N TYR A 132 -0.71 -13.14 33.51
CA TYR A 132 0.67 -12.72 33.79
C TYR A 132 0.87 -12.41 35.27
N VAL A 133 2.13 -12.50 35.72
CA VAL A 133 2.56 -12.06 37.04
C VAL A 133 3.60 -10.96 36.86
N CYS A 134 3.41 -9.82 37.53
CA CYS A 134 4.34 -8.70 37.45
C CYS A 134 5.69 -9.04 38.09
N GLU A 135 6.78 -9.01 37.32
CA GLU A 135 8.13 -9.32 37.81
C GLU A 135 8.67 -8.29 38.82
N ARG A 136 8.03 -7.12 38.96
CA ARG A 136 8.44 -6.11 39.94
C ARG A 136 7.66 -6.18 41.24
N CYS A 137 6.33 -6.32 41.18
CA CYS A 137 5.46 -6.22 42.36
C CYS A 137 4.71 -7.50 42.70
N GLY A 138 4.86 -8.58 41.90
CA GLY A 138 4.21 -9.86 42.15
C GLY A 138 2.71 -9.91 41.85
N ARG A 139 2.07 -8.80 41.48
CA ARG A 139 0.63 -8.76 41.18
C ARG A 139 0.31 -9.60 39.94
N ALA A 140 -0.66 -10.51 40.07
CA ALA A 140 -1.25 -11.25 38.95
C ALA A 140 -2.30 -10.41 38.21
N GLY A 141 -2.44 -10.65 36.92
CA GLY A 141 -3.49 -10.03 36.11
C GLY A 141 -3.61 -10.67 34.73
N GLU A 142 -4.44 -10.06 33.90
CA GLU A 142 -4.78 -10.55 32.57
C GLU A 142 -4.54 -9.47 31.51
N ALA A 143 -4.01 -9.85 30.35
CA ALA A 143 -3.74 -8.91 29.28
C ALA A 143 -3.89 -9.56 27.89
N PRO A 144 -4.30 -8.80 26.85
CA PRO A 144 -4.46 -9.32 25.49
C PRO A 144 -3.14 -9.70 24.80
N ARG A 145 -2.00 -9.46 25.44
CA ARG A 145 -0.65 -9.77 24.95
C ARG A 145 0.20 -10.16 26.15
N LYS A 146 1.27 -10.93 25.93
CA LYS A 146 2.25 -11.26 26.97
C LYS A 146 2.87 -9.97 27.54
N ARG A 147 2.81 -9.80 28.86
CA ARG A 147 3.40 -8.66 29.59
C ARG A 147 4.20 -9.16 30.77
N ARG A 148 5.31 -8.47 31.06
CA ARG A 148 6.18 -8.75 32.23
C ARG A 148 5.85 -7.88 33.44
N PHE A 149 5.19 -6.73 33.22
CA PHE A 149 4.92 -5.72 34.24
C PHE A 149 3.47 -5.25 34.15
N CYS A 150 2.85 -4.99 35.31
CA CYS A 150 1.48 -4.51 35.38
C CYS A 150 1.33 -3.05 34.94
N SER A 151 2.40 -2.24 35.03
CA SER A 151 2.37 -0.83 34.67
C SER A 151 3.72 -0.35 34.14
N ARG A 152 3.72 0.81 33.47
CA ARG A 152 4.95 1.49 33.05
C ARG A 152 5.84 1.85 34.24
N GLN A 153 5.24 2.21 35.37
CA GLN A 153 5.98 2.48 36.60
C GLN A 153 6.73 1.23 37.10
N CYS A 154 6.07 0.07 37.12
CA CYS A 154 6.73 -1.18 37.53
C CYS A 154 7.89 -1.56 36.59
N LYS A 155 7.73 -1.35 35.29
CA LYS A 155 8.82 -1.55 34.31
C LYS A 155 10.01 -0.64 34.62
N ASN A 156 9.78 0.65 34.81
CA ASN A 156 10.86 1.62 35.08
C ASN A 156 11.59 1.29 36.38
N ASN A 157 10.85 1.03 37.47
CA ASN A 157 11.41 0.70 38.77
C ASN A 157 12.23 -0.61 38.73
N TYR A 158 11.82 -1.59 37.90
CA TYR A 158 12.58 -2.82 37.69
C TYR A 158 13.96 -2.54 37.06
N HIS A 159 14.01 -1.69 36.03
CA HIS A 159 15.27 -1.34 35.35
C HIS A 159 16.21 -0.54 36.27
N VAL A 160 15.68 0.41 37.05
CA VAL A 160 16.46 1.17 38.04
C VAL A 160 17.08 0.22 39.07
N ALA A 161 16.27 -0.65 39.67
CA ALA A 161 16.76 -1.62 40.65
C ALA A 161 17.77 -2.61 40.05
N ALA A 162 17.62 -3.01 38.78
CA ALA A 162 18.59 -3.87 38.09
C ALA A 162 19.92 -3.16 37.85
N HIS A 163 19.89 -1.87 37.48
CA HIS A 163 21.09 -1.06 37.30
C HIS A 163 21.84 -0.85 38.62
N GLU A 164 21.13 -0.55 39.71
CA GLU A 164 21.73 -0.40 41.04
C GLU A 164 22.40 -1.69 41.53
N ARG A 165 21.77 -2.85 41.30
CA ARG A 165 22.38 -4.16 41.62
C ARG A 165 23.66 -4.42 40.83
N ARG A 166 23.69 -4.08 39.54
CA ARG A 166 24.89 -4.21 38.69
C ARG A 166 26.02 -3.29 39.16
N LYS A 167 25.71 -2.05 39.52
CA LYS A 167 26.65 -1.11 40.14
C LYS A 167 27.26 -1.68 41.43
N ARG A 168 26.43 -2.21 42.32
CA ARG A 168 26.88 -2.82 43.58
C ARG A 168 27.73 -4.08 43.38
N ALA A 169 27.47 -4.82 42.31
CA ALA A 169 28.21 -6.04 41.97
C ALA A 169 29.54 -5.77 41.22
N GLY A 170 29.95 -4.51 41.02
CA GLY A 170 31.19 -4.17 40.30
C GLY A 170 31.19 -4.53 38.82
N LEU A 171 30.03 -4.92 38.26
CA LEU A 171 29.85 -5.30 36.86
C LEU A 171 29.40 -4.06 36.07
N GLN A 172 30.32 -3.12 35.84
CA GLN A 172 30.08 -2.02 34.90
C GLN A 172 31.09 -2.11 33.75
N SER A 173 30.58 -2.39 32.55
CA SER A 173 31.20 -2.07 31.26
C SER A 173 30.25 -1.12 30.52
#